data_AF-A0A2M8LFE5-F1
#
_entry.id   AF-A0A2M8LFE5-F1
#
_cell.length_a   1.000
_cell.length_b   1.000
_cell.length_c   1.000
_cell.angle_alpha   90.00
_cell.angle_beta   90.00
_cell.angle_gamma   90.00
#
_symmetry.space_group_name_H-M   'P 1'
#
loop_
_entity.id
_entity.type
_entity.pdbx_description
1 polymer ?
#
loop_
_entity_poly.entity_id
_entity_poly.type
_entity_poly.pdbx_seq_one_letter_code
_entity_poly.pdbx_strand_id
1 'polypeptide(L)'
;MVECKYHNRHGLRSDLKVAHYTQSRFADVVRGDNKNKNEHDHFHQAWLVTNTQYTSEAIAYAKCMGLKIWAWRYPKHRGLEHYIEQKHLSITILPSLSGSVLERLSHENIILASDLFAHSAAELVSRFGVPEKVARAVSSGVTALCAK
;
A
#
# COMPACT_ATOMS: atom_id res chain seq x y z
N MET A 1 -4.57 2.98 14.05
CA MET A 1 -3.65 3.86 13.31
C MET A 1 -2.77 2.98 12.46
N VAL A 2 -2.66 3.27 11.15
CA VAL A 2 -1.82 2.51 10.23
C VAL A 2 -0.83 3.47 9.58
N GLU A 3 0.46 3.19 9.70
CA GLU A 3 1.54 3.99 9.12
C GLU A 3 2.29 3.16 8.08
N CYS A 4 2.43 3.71 6.87
CA CYS A 4 3.10 3.06 5.76
C CYS A 4 4.49 3.68 5.54
N LYS A 5 5.56 2.93 5.79
CA LYS A 5 6.95 3.33 5.49
C LYS A 5 7.44 2.65 4.22
N TYR A 6 7.35 3.35 3.10
CA TYR A 6 7.86 2.88 1.81
C TYR A 6 9.37 3.14 1.66
N HIS A 7 10.06 2.20 1.01
CA HIS A 7 11.45 2.33 0.56
C HIS A 7 11.54 2.06 -0.94
N ASN A 8 12.24 2.92 -1.68
CA ASN A 8 12.40 2.82 -3.14
C ASN A 8 13.63 2.03 -3.58
N ARG A 9 14.44 1.52 -2.64
CA ARG A 9 15.64 0.73 -2.92
C ARG A 9 15.56 -0.62 -2.22
N HIS A 10 15.94 -1.67 -2.94
CA HIS A 10 16.06 -3.01 -2.39
C HIS A 10 17.11 -3.05 -1.26
N GLY A 11 16.90 -3.91 -0.27
CA GLY A 11 17.81 -4.11 0.85
C GLY A 11 17.66 -3.09 2.00
N LEU A 12 16.96 -1.98 1.79
CA LEU A 12 16.62 -1.06 2.88
C LEU A 12 15.61 -1.71 3.83
N ARG A 13 15.80 -1.48 5.14
CA ARG A 13 14.92 -1.98 6.19
C ARG A 13 14.36 -0.82 7.00
N SER A 14 13.12 -0.99 7.46
CA SER A 14 12.56 -0.13 8.50
C SER A 14 13.15 -0.55 9.85
N ASP A 15 13.83 0.39 10.51
CA ASP A 15 14.62 0.14 11.70
C ASP A 15 13.87 0.46 13.00
N LEU A 16 14.57 0.29 14.12
CA LEU A 16 14.06 0.58 15.46
C LEU A 16 13.59 2.04 15.60
N LYS A 17 14.27 3.00 14.95
CA LYS A 17 13.89 4.42 14.97
C LYS A 17 12.51 4.63 14.35
N VAL A 18 12.24 3.99 13.20
CA VAL A 18 10.90 4.04 12.56
C VAL A 18 9.84 3.44 13.49
N ALA A 19 10.12 2.30 14.13
CA ALA A 19 9.18 1.67 15.04
C ALA A 19 8.87 2.55 16.28
N HIS A 20 9.88 3.17 16.89
CA HIS A 20 9.68 4.14 17.98
C HIS A 20 8.87 5.34 17.53
N TYR A 21 9.19 5.90 16.36
CA TYR A 21 8.47 7.05 15.82
C TYR A 21 6.98 6.74 15.66
N THR A 22 6.63 5.59 15.08
CA THR A 22 5.24 5.15 14.95
C THR A 22 4.57 4.95 16.30
N GLN A 23 5.24 4.30 17.26
CA GLN A 23 4.67 4.07 18.58
C GLN A 23 4.44 5.39 19.35
N SER A 24 5.38 6.35 19.26
CA SER A 24 5.24 7.67 19.88
C SER A 24 4.08 8.46 19.28
N ARG A 25 3.88 8.40 17.95
CA ARG A 25 2.72 9.02 17.29
C ARG A 25 1.40 8.40 17.76
N PHE A 26 1.35 7.07 17.84
CA PHE A 26 0.18 6.37 18.34
C PHE A 26 -0.16 6.81 19.77
N ALA A 27 0.84 6.85 20.65
CA ALA A 27 0.65 7.28 22.03
C ALA A 27 0.15 8.73 22.11
N ASP A 28 0.66 9.62 21.25
CA ASP A 28 0.23 11.01 21.24
C ASP A 28 -1.23 11.17 20.79
N VAL A 29 -1.59 10.49 19.69
CA VAL A 29 -2.96 10.46 19.16
C VAL A 29 -3.93 9.88 20.19
N VAL A 30 -3.61 8.76 20.83
CA VAL A 30 -4.45 8.15 21.87
C VAL A 30 -4.64 9.08 23.08
N ARG A 31 -3.59 9.80 23.50
CA ARG A 31 -3.72 10.79 24.59
C ARG A 31 -4.62 11.97 24.22
N GLY A 32 -4.59 12.41 22.97
CA GLY A 32 -5.48 13.47 22.46
C GLY A 32 -6.93 12.98 22.36
N ASP A 33 -7.10 11.78 21.83
CA ASP A 33 -8.39 11.12 21.60
C ASP A 33 -9.15 10.84 22.91
N ASN A 34 -8.46 10.38 23.97
CA ASN A 34 -9.06 10.21 25.30
C ASN A 34 -9.62 11.51 25.94
N LYS A 35 -9.32 12.70 25.39
CA LYS A 35 -9.90 13.97 25.84
C LYS A 35 -11.26 14.24 25.21
N ASN A 36 -11.58 13.60 24.07
CA ASN A 36 -12.85 13.73 23.36
C ASN A 36 -13.70 12.48 23.63
N LYS A 37 -14.82 12.64 24.34
CA LYS A 37 -15.69 11.54 24.83
C LYS A 37 -16.55 10.86 23.75
N ASN A 38 -16.23 11.00 22.47
CA ASN A 38 -17.00 10.35 21.41
C ASN A 38 -16.41 8.96 21.17
N GLU A 39 -17.10 7.93 21.66
CA GLU A 39 -16.65 6.53 21.70
C GLU A 39 -16.35 5.89 20.32
N HIS A 40 -16.70 6.55 19.22
CA HIS A 40 -16.65 5.97 17.87
C HIS A 40 -15.29 6.07 17.15
N ASP A 41 -14.37 6.94 17.58
CA ASP A 41 -13.10 7.20 16.88
C ASP A 41 -11.84 6.72 17.62
N HIS A 42 -11.99 5.80 18.59
CA HIS A 42 -10.87 5.40 19.42
C HIS A 42 -9.78 4.61 18.69
N PHE A 43 -8.54 5.05 18.86
CA PHE A 43 -7.37 4.36 18.31
C PHE A 43 -6.92 3.20 19.20
N HIS A 44 -7.33 1.98 18.87
CA HIS A 44 -7.03 0.79 19.69
C HIS A 44 -5.65 0.16 19.43
N GLN A 45 -5.08 0.37 18.24
CA GLN A 45 -3.84 -0.30 17.85
C GLN A 45 -3.07 0.49 16.79
N ALA A 46 -1.74 0.41 16.87
CA ALA A 46 -0.83 0.88 15.83
C ALA A 46 -0.41 -0.27 14.91
N TRP A 47 -0.34 0.03 13.61
CA TRP A 47 0.23 -0.82 12.58
C TRP A 47 1.34 -0.03 11.89
N LEU A 48 2.48 -0.67 11.71
CA LEU A 48 3.56 -0.21 10.85
C LEU A 48 3.66 -1.17 9.67
N VAL A 49 3.56 -0.64 8.45
CA VAL A 49 3.57 -1.42 7.21
C VAL A 49 4.74 -0.95 6.35
N THR A 50 5.49 -1.86 5.73
CA THR A 50 6.61 -1.51 4.83
C THR A 50 6.69 -2.45 3.63
N ASN A 51 7.05 -1.94 2.46
CA ASN A 51 7.22 -2.76 1.25
C ASN A 51 8.54 -3.55 1.21
N THR A 52 9.39 -3.40 2.23
CA THR A 52 10.64 -4.17 2.36
C THR A 52 10.62 -5.04 3.62
N GLN A 53 11.60 -4.93 4.51
CA GLN A 53 11.74 -5.74 5.72
C GLN A 53 12.00 -4.86 6.94
N TYR A 54 11.90 -5.46 8.13
CA TYR A 54 12.28 -4.82 9.39
C TYR A 54 13.65 -5.32 9.88
N THR A 55 14.35 -4.52 10.67
CA THR A 55 15.51 -5.02 11.43
C THR A 55 15.07 -5.91 12.60
N SER A 56 15.97 -6.72 13.14
CA SER A 56 15.71 -7.60 14.29
C SER A 56 15.21 -6.81 15.51
N GLU A 57 15.81 -5.64 15.74
CA GLU A 57 15.50 -4.75 16.85
C GLU A 57 14.11 -4.16 16.69
N ALA A 58 13.74 -3.74 15.47
CA ALA A 58 12.40 -3.25 15.17
C ALA A 58 11.33 -4.31 15.41
N ILE A 59 11.59 -5.58 15.02
CA ILE A 59 10.68 -6.70 15.25
C ILE A 59 10.54 -6.98 16.76
N ALA A 60 11.66 -7.00 17.50
CA ALA A 60 11.66 -7.24 18.93
C ALA A 60 10.90 -6.15 19.68
N TYR A 61 11.17 -4.88 19.36
CA TYR A 61 10.46 -3.73 19.92
C TYR A 61 8.97 -3.77 19.60
N ALA A 62 8.60 -4.05 18.35
CA ALA A 62 7.21 -4.08 17.93
C ALA A 62 6.40 -5.14 18.70
N LYS A 63 6.98 -6.34 18.88
CA LYS A 63 6.39 -7.39 19.71
C LYS A 63 6.23 -6.96 21.17
N CYS A 64 7.25 -6.32 21.74
CA CYS A 64 7.23 -5.83 23.12
C CYS A 64 6.13 -4.78 23.35
N MET A 65 5.97 -3.84 22.41
CA MET A 65 5.04 -2.72 22.54
C MET A 65 3.62 -3.01 22.02
N GLY A 66 3.37 -4.21 21.49
CA GLY A 66 2.10 -4.53 20.84
C GLY A 66 1.86 -3.78 19.51
N LEU A 67 2.90 -3.21 18.90
CA LEU A 67 2.86 -2.61 17.57
C LEU A 67 2.73 -3.72 16.52
N LYS A 68 1.65 -3.70 15.73
CA LYS A 68 1.52 -4.63 14.61
C LYS A 68 2.48 -4.22 13.51
N ILE A 69 3.19 -5.19 12.94
CA ILE A 69 4.12 -4.95 11.84
C ILE A 69 3.81 -5.87 10.66
N TRP A 70 3.81 -5.29 9.45
CA TRP A 70 3.56 -5.99 8.19
C TRP A 70 4.62 -5.59 7.16
N ALA A 71 5.30 -6.57 6.56
CA ALA A 71 6.37 -6.33 5.62
C ALA A 71 6.24 -7.24 4.38
N TRP A 72 7.12 -7.01 3.41
CA TRP A 72 7.43 -8.03 2.43
C TRP A 72 8.01 -9.27 3.14
N ARG A 73 7.34 -10.42 2.95
CA ARG A 73 7.67 -11.72 3.54
C ARG A 73 7.58 -11.79 5.06
N TYR A 74 6.84 -10.87 5.69
CA TYR A 74 6.60 -10.88 7.12
C TYR A 74 5.18 -10.37 7.46
N PRO A 75 4.41 -11.02 8.36
CA PRO A 75 4.75 -12.26 9.05
C PRO A 75 4.87 -13.43 8.08
N LYS A 76 5.63 -14.46 8.45
CA LYS A 76 5.92 -15.60 7.57
C LYS A 76 4.61 -16.17 7.00
N HIS A 77 4.58 -16.41 5.69
CA HIS A 77 3.43 -16.92 4.92
C HIS A 77 2.19 -16.01 4.88
N ARG A 78 2.27 -14.80 5.44
CA ARG A 78 1.20 -13.80 5.45
C ARG A 78 1.78 -12.39 5.29
N GLY A 79 2.88 -12.24 4.57
CA GLY A 79 3.45 -10.93 4.23
C GLY A 79 2.72 -10.26 3.09
N LEU A 80 3.09 -9.03 2.76
CA LEU A 80 2.45 -8.26 1.68
C LEU A 80 2.50 -8.98 0.32
N GLU A 81 3.58 -9.70 0.03
CA GLU A 81 3.77 -10.49 -1.19
C GLU A 81 2.65 -11.53 -1.36
N HIS A 82 2.24 -12.18 -0.26
CA HIS A 82 1.21 -13.20 -0.29
C HIS A 82 -0.12 -12.64 -0.77
N TYR A 83 -0.50 -11.46 -0.28
CA TYR A 83 -1.76 -10.82 -0.64
C TYR A 83 -1.70 -10.20 -2.04
N ILE A 84 -0.56 -9.60 -2.42
CA ILE A 84 -0.39 -9.01 -3.76
C ILE A 84 -0.42 -10.11 -4.83
N GLU A 85 0.22 -11.26 -4.58
CA GLU A 85 0.18 -12.41 -5.50
C GLU A 85 -1.24 -12.99 -5.63
N GLN A 86 -2.05 -12.94 -4.57
CA GLN A 86 -3.44 -13.40 -4.60
C GLN A 86 -4.43 -12.40 -5.21
N LYS A 87 -4.21 -11.09 -5.03
CA LYS A 87 -5.19 -10.03 -5.31
C LYS A 87 -4.90 -9.23 -6.58
N HIS A 88 -4.09 -9.78 -7.48
CA HIS A 88 -3.62 -9.10 -8.70
C HIS A 88 -2.69 -7.90 -8.42
N LEU A 89 -1.85 -7.60 -9.40
CA LEU A 89 -0.75 -6.64 -9.29
C LEU A 89 -1.28 -5.19 -9.27
N SER A 90 -0.58 -4.26 -8.60
CA SER A 90 -0.95 -2.84 -8.59
C SER A 90 -0.73 -2.16 -9.95
N ILE A 91 -1.51 -1.13 -10.29
CA ILE A 91 -1.29 -0.32 -11.51
C ILE A 91 0.11 0.32 -11.57
N THR A 92 0.79 0.47 -10.43
CA THR A 92 2.14 1.05 -10.33
C THR A 92 3.22 0.21 -11.02
N ILE A 93 2.95 -1.06 -11.32
CA ILE A 93 3.87 -1.92 -12.07
C ILE A 93 3.79 -1.72 -13.60
N LEU A 94 2.82 -0.93 -14.09
CA LEU A 94 2.59 -0.72 -15.52
C LEU A 94 3.47 0.43 -16.02
N PRO A 95 4.58 0.15 -16.76
CA PRO A 95 5.53 1.19 -17.16
C PRO A 95 4.95 2.16 -18.21
N SER A 96 3.85 1.76 -18.85
CA SER A 96 3.14 2.55 -19.86
C SER A 96 2.26 3.65 -19.27
N LEU A 97 2.01 3.64 -17.96
CA LEU A 97 1.23 4.67 -17.28
C LEU A 97 2.17 5.74 -16.70
N SER A 98 1.93 7.00 -17.06
CA SER A 98 2.66 8.12 -16.47
C SER A 98 2.23 8.37 -15.03
N GLY A 99 3.06 9.08 -14.25
CA GLY A 99 2.72 9.46 -12.88
C GLY A 99 1.38 10.20 -12.75
N SER A 100 1.06 11.10 -13.69
CA SER A 100 -0.21 11.83 -13.70
C SER A 100 -1.43 10.95 -14.02
N VAL A 101 -1.24 9.89 -14.82
CA VAL A 101 -2.29 8.88 -15.06
C VAL A 101 -2.51 8.05 -13.80
N LEU A 102 -1.42 7.58 -13.17
CA LEU A 102 -1.50 6.81 -11.92
C LEU A 102 -2.18 7.60 -10.80
N GLU A 103 -1.90 8.90 -10.68
CA GLU A 103 -2.54 9.78 -9.69
C GLU A 103 -4.05 9.89 -9.93
N ARG A 104 -4.48 10.13 -11.18
CA ARG A 104 -5.92 10.17 -11.54
C ARG A 104 -6.63 8.86 -11.25
N LEU A 105 -6.02 7.72 -11.64
CA LEU A 105 -6.58 6.40 -11.35
C LEU A 105 -6.69 6.16 -9.85
N SER A 106 -5.66 6.54 -9.08
CA SER A 106 -5.64 6.37 -7.62
C SER A 106 -6.70 7.23 -6.92
N HIS A 107 -6.94 8.45 -7.40
CA HIS A 107 -8.02 9.31 -6.89
C HIS A 107 -9.41 8.70 -7.06
N GLU A 108 -9.56 7.79 -8.02
CA GLU A 108 -10.80 7.09 -8.35
C GLU A 108 -10.82 5.68 -7.75
N ASN A 109 -9.93 5.40 -6.81
CA ASN A 109 -9.75 4.10 -6.14
C ASN A 109 -9.43 2.94 -7.09
N ILE A 110 -8.86 3.22 -8.26
CA ILE A 110 -8.33 2.22 -9.19
C ILE A 110 -6.87 1.98 -8.81
N ILE A 111 -6.60 0.90 -8.07
CA ILE A 111 -5.28 0.63 -7.46
C ILE A 111 -4.65 -0.65 -8.01
N LEU A 112 -5.48 -1.63 -8.34
CA LEU A 112 -5.09 -2.91 -8.92
C LEU A 112 -5.23 -2.86 -10.45
N ALA A 113 -4.35 -3.56 -11.15
CA ALA A 113 -4.47 -3.74 -12.59
C ALA A 113 -5.79 -4.41 -12.98
N SER A 114 -6.36 -5.24 -12.09
CA SER A 114 -7.70 -5.82 -12.28
C SER A 114 -8.82 -4.78 -12.25
N ASP A 115 -8.66 -3.68 -11.53
CA ASP A 115 -9.70 -2.64 -11.42
C ASP A 115 -9.92 -1.96 -12.78
N LEU A 116 -8.90 -1.93 -13.64
CA LEU A 116 -9.00 -1.39 -15.00
C LEU A 116 -10.03 -2.15 -15.85
N PHE A 117 -10.27 -3.44 -15.59
CA PHE A 117 -11.24 -4.24 -16.36
C PHE A 117 -12.69 -3.83 -16.12
N ALA A 118 -12.97 -3.06 -15.06
CA ALA A 118 -14.30 -2.51 -14.83
C ALA A 118 -14.64 -1.33 -15.76
N HIS A 119 -13.66 -0.84 -16.55
CA HIS A 119 -13.79 0.36 -17.38
C HIS A 119 -13.64 0.03 -18.86
N SER A 120 -14.42 0.73 -19.69
CA SER A 120 -14.29 0.63 -21.15
C SER A 120 -13.00 1.31 -21.64
N ALA A 121 -12.43 0.86 -22.77
CA ALA A 121 -11.28 1.54 -23.37
C ALA A 121 -11.51 3.04 -23.59
N ALA A 122 -12.72 3.43 -24.02
CA ALA A 122 -13.07 4.82 -24.25
C ALA A 122 -13.04 5.63 -22.94
N GLU A 123 -13.54 5.07 -21.83
CA GLU A 123 -13.48 5.70 -20.51
C GLU A 123 -12.03 5.83 -20.03
N LEU A 124 -11.24 4.76 -20.16
CA LEU A 124 -9.83 4.76 -19.75
C LEU A 124 -9.03 5.88 -20.42
N VAL A 125 -9.27 6.09 -21.73
CA VAL A 125 -8.62 7.16 -22.50
C VAL A 125 -9.17 8.53 -22.12
N SER A 126 -10.49 8.73 -22.19
CA SER A 126 -11.10 10.06 -22.07
C SER A 126 -11.08 10.61 -20.64
N ARG A 127 -11.31 9.76 -19.64
CA ARG A 127 -11.44 10.18 -18.23
C ARG A 127 -10.11 10.15 -17.50
N PHE A 128 -9.32 9.08 -17.71
CA PHE A 128 -8.09 8.87 -16.95
C PHE A 128 -6.82 9.20 -17.75
N GLY A 129 -6.92 9.37 -19.07
CA GLY A 129 -5.77 9.63 -19.94
C GLY A 129 -4.86 8.42 -20.11
N VAL A 130 -5.39 7.20 -19.95
CA VAL A 130 -4.65 5.97 -20.21
C VAL A 130 -4.32 5.89 -21.70
N PRO A 131 -3.08 5.56 -22.10
CA PRO A 131 -2.74 5.44 -23.51
C PRO A 131 -3.64 4.43 -24.24
N GLU A 132 -4.10 4.77 -25.45
CA GLU A 132 -5.04 3.93 -26.22
C GLU A 132 -4.55 2.49 -26.42
N LYS A 133 -3.24 2.29 -26.54
CA LYS A 133 -2.64 0.95 -26.65
C LYS A 133 -2.93 0.10 -25.39
N VAL A 134 -2.79 0.70 -24.21
CA VAL A 134 -3.04 0.05 -22.92
C VAL A 134 -4.54 -0.15 -22.72
N ALA A 135 -5.35 0.88 -22.98
CA ALA A 135 -6.80 0.81 -22.85
C ALA A 135 -7.41 -0.31 -23.72
N ARG A 136 -6.92 -0.46 -24.95
CA ARG A 136 -7.31 -1.58 -25.83
C ARG A 136 -6.86 -2.93 -25.28
N ALA A 137 -5.64 -3.05 -24.77
CA ALA A 137 -5.14 -4.29 -24.18
C ALA A 137 -5.98 -4.74 -22.95
N VAL A 138 -6.38 -3.79 -22.10
CA VAL A 138 -7.30 -4.04 -20.99
C VAL A 138 -8.64 -4.55 -21.52
N SER A 139 -9.23 -3.86 -22.51
CA SER A 139 -10.54 -4.24 -23.07
C SER A 139 -10.53 -5.55 -23.86
N SER A 140 -9.40 -5.96 -24.44
CA SER A 140 -9.27 -7.25 -25.13
C SER A 140 -9.00 -8.43 -24.20
N GLY A 141 -9.02 -8.22 -22.88
CA GLY A 141 -8.75 -9.26 -21.88
C GLY A 141 -7.31 -9.77 -21.90
N VAL A 142 -6.39 -9.01 -22.51
CA VAL A 142 -4.99 -9.39 -22.59
C VAL A 142 -4.34 -9.06 -21.26
N THR A 143 -4.16 -10.08 -20.41
CA THR A 143 -3.47 -9.99 -19.11
C THR A 143 -2.00 -9.56 -19.24
N ALA A 144 -1.45 -9.54 -20.46
CA ALA A 144 -0.09 -9.09 -20.76
C ALA A 144 0.05 -7.56 -20.71
N LEU A 145 -0.49 -6.91 -19.66
CA LEU A 145 -0.21 -5.51 -19.34
C LEU A 145 1.26 -5.29 -18.92
N CYS A 146 2.01 -6.37 -18.70
CA CYS A 146 3.38 -6.38 -18.18
C CYS A 146 4.48 -6.64 -19.24
N ALA A 147 4.19 -6.58 -20.54
CA ALA A 147 5.22 -6.78 -21.55
C ALA A 147 6.12 -5.54 -21.69
N LYS A 148 7.43 -5.72 -21.46
CA LYS A 148 8.48 -4.76 -21.81
C LYS A 148 8.55 -4.54 -23.32
#